data_AF-A0A7V9AQS5-F1
#
_entry.id   AF-A0A7V9AQS5-F1
#
_cell.length_a   1.000
_cell.length_b   1.000
_cell.length_c   1.000
_cell.angle_alpha   90.00
_cell.angle_beta   90.00
_cell.angle_gamma   90.00
#
_symmetry.space_group_name_H-M   'P 1'
#
loop_
_entity.id
_entity.type
_entity.pdbx_description
1 polymer ?
#
loop_
_entity_poly.entity_id
_entity_poly.type
_entity_poly.pdbx_seq_one_letter_code
_entity_poly.pdbx_strand_id
1 'polypeptide(L)' 'MTTLRDKVGQLFMLGFDGPTVSKDMVKLIDDYRPGGFIVFKRNLESANQIVKLTNKLQKHA' A
#
# COMPACT_ATOMS: atom_id res chain seq x y z
N MET A 1 -12.35 11.50 13.95
CA MET A 1 -11.15 11.79 14.78
C MET A 1 -10.12 10.71 14.50
N THR A 2 -8.89 11.09 14.17
CA THR A 2 -7.77 10.16 13.94
C THR A 2 -7.36 9.55 15.28
N THR A 3 -7.35 8.22 15.38
CA THR A 3 -6.98 7.53 16.62
C THR A 3 -5.46 7.58 16.84
N LEU A 4 -4.99 7.29 18.07
CA LEU A 4 -3.55 7.11 18.29
C LEU A 4 -2.98 5.99 17.41
N ARG A 5 -3.74 4.90 17.22
CA ARG A 5 -3.37 3.80 16.33
C ARG A 5 -3.18 4.30 14.89
N ASP A 6 -4.09 5.12 14.38
CA ASP A 6 -3.98 5.71 13.05
C ASP A 6 -2.72 6.57 12.93
N LYS A 7 -2.42 7.40 13.94
CA LYS A 7 -1.21 8.24 13.96
C LYS A 7 0.07 7.41 13.98
N VAL A 8 0.08 6.30 14.73
CA VAL A 8 1.20 5.35 14.75
C VAL A 8 1.33 4.67 13.39
N GLY A 9 0.22 4.29 12.75
CA GLY A 9 0.19 3.72 11.40
C GLY A 9 0.91 4.60 10.37
N GLN A 10 0.69 5.91 10.42
CA GLN A 10 1.34 6.88 9.53
C GLN A 10 2.87 6.92 9.65
N LEU A 11 3.48 6.34 10.70
CA LEU A 11 4.93 6.25 10.85
C LEU A 11 5.54 5.03 10.14
N PHE A 12 4.71 4.12 9.64
CA PHE A 12 5.15 2.90 8.96
C PHE A 12 5.08 3.01 7.44
N MET A 13 6.06 2.40 6.79
CA MET A 13 6.06 2.12 5.36
C MET A 13 6.04 0.61 5.16
N LEU A 14 5.04 0.10 4.45
CA LEU A 14 4.86 -1.36 4.28
C LEU A 14 5.33 -1.83 2.91
N GLY A 15 6.04 -2.97 2.89
CA GLY A 15 6.31 -3.72 1.66
C GLY A 15 5.21 -4.74 1.39
N PHE A 16 5.13 -5.22 0.15
CA PHE A 16 4.16 -6.25 -0.25
C PHE A 16 4.71 -7.12 -1.37
N ASP A 17 3.99 -8.20 -1.68
CA ASP A 17 4.38 -9.17 -2.70
C ASP A 17 3.48 -9.09 -3.93
N GLY A 18 4.10 -9.40 -5.07
CA GLY A 18 3.44 -9.43 -6.37
C GLY A 18 3.23 -8.05 -7.00
N PRO A 19 2.83 -8.04 -8.29
CA PRO A 19 2.70 -6.83 -9.10
C PRO A 19 1.31 -6.17 -9.01
N THR A 20 0.43 -6.64 -8.13
CA THR A 20 -0.95 -6.13 -8.02
C THR A 20 -1.36 -5.95 -6.57
N VAL A 21 -2.30 -5.04 -6.34
CA VAL A 21 -2.92 -4.88 -5.02
C VAL A 21 -3.76 -6.13 -4.73
N SER A 22 -3.27 -6.95 -3.79
CA SER A 22 -3.96 -8.15 -3.32
C SER A 22 -5.03 -7.82 -2.28
N LYS A 23 -5.94 -8.76 -2.01
CA LYS A 23 -6.93 -8.61 -0.94
C LYS A 23 -6.28 -8.45 0.44
N ASP A 24 -5.18 -9.16 0.68
CA ASP A 24 -4.43 -9.06 1.94
C ASP A 24 -3.82 -7.67 2.11
N MET A 25 -3.34 -7.07 1.03
CA MET A 25 -2.81 -5.71 1.06
C MET A 25 -3.90 -4.68 1.38
N VAL A 26 -5.10 -4.83 0.79
CA VAL A 26 -6.25 -3.97 1.13
C VAL A 26 -6.58 -4.09 2.62
N LYS A 27 -6.62 -5.32 3.15
CA LYS A 27 -6.85 -5.54 4.57
C LYS A 27 -5.78 -4.86 5.46
N LEU A 28 -4.51 -4.90 5.06
CA LEU A 28 -3.44 -4.22 5.79
C LEU A 28 -3.59 -2.69 5.76
N ILE A 29 -4.05 -2.12 4.65
CA ILE A 29 -4.37 -0.68 4.55
C ILE A 29 -5.47 -0.33 5.53
N ASP A 30 -6.57 -1.08 5.52
CA ASP A 30 -7.73 -0.83 6.38
C ASP A 30 -7.39 -0.99 7.88
N ASP A 31 -6.61 -2.02 8.23
CA ASP A 31 -6.29 -2.37 9.61
C ASP A 31 -5.21 -1.47 10.24
N TYR A 32 -4.25 -0.98 9.45
CA TYR A 32 -3.06 -0.30 9.97
C TYR A 32 -2.88 1.13 9.49
N ARG A 33 -3.54 1.54 8.40
CA ARG A 33 -3.44 2.89 7.82
C ARG A 33 -1.98 3.39 7.74
N PRO A 34 -1.12 2.68 6.98
CA PRO A 34 0.29 3.05 6.89
C PRO A 34 0.48 4.40 6.23
N GLY A 35 1.59 5.08 6.54
CA GLY A 35 1.95 6.35 5.89
C GLY A 35 2.41 6.19 4.45
N GLY A 36 2.80 4.98 4.05
CA GLY A 36 3.15 4.70 2.66
C GLY A 36 3.48 3.24 2.38
N PHE A 37 3.80 2.98 1.11
CA PHE A 37 4.22 1.67 0.62
C PHE A 37 5.59 1.76 -0.03
N ILE A 38 6.42 0.74 0.22
CA ILE A 38 7.69 0.55 -0.48
C ILE A 38 7.51 -0.51 -1.57
N VAL A 39 7.91 -0.16 -2.79
CA VAL A 39 7.89 -1.04 -3.96
C VAL A 39 9.30 -1.56 -4.27
N PHE A 40 9.40 -2.85 -4.52
CA PHE A 40 10.63 -3.56 -4.89
C PHE A 40 10.50 -4.15 -6.29
N LYS A 41 11.60 -4.70 -6.84
CA LYS A 41 11.62 -5.38 -8.15
C LYS A 41 10.47 -6.39 -8.34
N ARG A 42 10.08 -7.12 -7.28
CA ARG A 42 8.97 -8.09 -7.31
C ARG A 42 7.58 -7.49 -7.54
N ASN A 43 7.45 -6.17 -7.46
CA ASN A 43 6.19 -5.45 -7.68
C ASN A 43 6.15 -4.76 -9.06
N LEU A 44 7.26 -4.78 -9.81
CA LEU A 44 7.45 -3.99 -11.04
C LEU A 44 7.58 -4.92 -12.25
N GLU A 45 6.65 -4.80 -13.20
CA GLU A 45 6.67 -5.58 -14.46
C GLU A 45 6.80 -4.68 -15.68
N SER A 46 6.04 -3.59 -15.75
CA SER A 46 6.09 -2.61 -16.85
C SER A 46 5.58 -1.25 -16.39
N ALA A 47 5.93 -0.18 -17.10
CA ALA A 47 5.47 1.18 -16.77
C ALA A 47 3.94 1.27 -16.66
N ASN A 48 3.21 0.67 -17.61
CA ASN A 48 1.74 0.65 -17.58
C ASN A 48 1.17 -0.12 -16.39
N GLN A 49 1.80 -1.24 -16.01
CA GLN A 49 1.40 -1.98 -14.81
C GLN A 49 1.69 -1.17 -13.54
N ILE A 50 2.82 -0.49 -13.45
CA ILE A 50 3.20 0.36 -12.31
C ILE A 50 2.17 1.48 -12.12
N VAL A 51 1.77 2.17 -13.20
CA VAL A 51 0.71 3.19 -13.14
C VAL A 51 -0.60 2.62 -12.60
N LYS A 52 -1.00 1.42 -13.04
CA LYS A 52 -2.20 0.76 -12.52
C LYS A 52 -2.05 0.38 -11.05
N LEU A 53 -0.88 -0.10 -10.64
CA LEU A 53 -0.58 -0.49 -9.26
C LEU A 53 -0.65 0.73 -8.33
N THR A 54 0.06 1.80 -8.63
CA THR A 54 0.10 3.01 -7.78
C THR A 54 -1.26 3.71 -7.72
N ASN A 55 -1.99 3.79 -8.84
CA ASN A 55 -3.35 4.33 -8.84
C ASN A 55 -4.33 3.49 -8.01
N LYS A 56 -4.19 2.16 -8.00
CA LYS A 56 -5.01 1.30 -7.13
C LYS A 56 -4.66 1.53 -5.65
N LEU A 57 -3.39 1.63 -5.30
CA LEU A 57 -2.96 1.91 -3.92
C LEU A 57 -3.54 3.24 -3.42
N GLN A 58 -3.47 4.30 -4.22
CA GLN A 58 -4.00 5.62 -3.87
C GLN A 58 -5.53 5.63 -3.73
N LYS A 59 -6.27 4.71 -4.35
CA LYS A 59 -7.74 4.60 -4.18
C LYS A 59 -8.14 3.94 -2.86
N HIS A 60 -7.24 3.20 -2.23
CA HIS A 60 -7.48 2.54 -0.96
C HIS A 60 -6.91 3.31 0.24
N ALA A 61 -6.01 4.27 -0.01
CA ALA A 61 -5.41 5.15 0.99
C ALA A 61 -6.35 6.27 1.44
#